data_AF-A0A953M2Q0-F1
#
_entry.id   AF-A0A953M2Q0-F1
#
_cell.length_a   1.000
_cell.length_b   1.000
_cell.length_c   1.000
_cell.angle_alpha   90.00
_cell.angle_beta   90.00
_cell.angle_gamma   90.00
#
_symmetry.space_group_name_H-M   'P 1'
#
loop_
_entity.id
_entity.type
_entity.pdbx_description
1 polymer ?
#
loop_
_entity_poly.entity_id
_entity_poly.type
_entity_poly.pdbx_seq_one_letter_code
_entity_poly.pdbx_strand_id
1 'polypeptide(L)'
;MKYFLFAGTAAASGGLLLQGIFARAEGETDEGPLPHIARGGLIRPPGALSEGEFRAKCISCGVCVNVCHIMKYDAIAIAGLGDIRNFGTPYIKDMRDFPCGLCMECPAQCPTGALVRTEKEKVRMGMALIDLSLCFGWNGDVCLSCSKACPMGAKVFDFYNGEWGNQPYINERCVGCGLCVKYCPLGGSAIKVVSGKQYRAAKPGYVEEMRGLLAMTGEERYAAVYGRNLPRIMEKGRLVEREYR
;
A
#
# COMPACT_ATOMS: atom_id res chain seq x y z
N MET A 1 -13.14 17.26 -85.70
CA MET A 1 -14.48 17.41 -85.09
C MET A 1 -14.30 18.14 -83.76
N LYS A 2 -14.81 19.37 -83.66
CA LYS A 2 -14.83 20.22 -82.45
C LYS A 2 -15.95 19.74 -81.51
N TYR A 3 -15.71 19.69 -80.20
CA TYR A 3 -16.65 20.04 -79.10
C TYR A 3 -15.80 20.23 -77.83
N PHE A 4 -15.43 21.46 -77.46
CA PHE A 4 -16.07 22.35 -76.46
C PHE A 4 -15.96 21.91 -74.98
N LEU A 5 -14.99 22.55 -74.30
CA LEU A 5 -14.97 23.13 -72.94
C LEU A 5 -16.12 22.81 -71.96
N PHE A 6 -15.77 22.44 -70.72
CA PHE A 6 -16.18 23.21 -69.52
C PHE A 6 -15.16 23.04 -68.37
N ALA A 7 -14.91 24.16 -67.70
CA ALA A 7 -13.96 24.33 -66.59
C ALA A 7 -14.54 23.89 -65.24
N GLY A 8 -13.67 23.44 -64.33
CA GLY A 8 -14.04 23.09 -62.95
C GLY A 8 -12.81 23.01 -62.04
N THR A 9 -12.44 24.17 -61.51
CA THR A 9 -11.55 24.49 -60.37
C THR A 9 -10.88 23.36 -59.56
N ALA A 10 -9.56 23.50 -59.42
CA ALA A 10 -8.76 22.89 -58.37
C ALA A 10 -9.10 23.46 -56.99
N ALA A 11 -9.18 22.60 -55.97
CA ALA A 11 -8.89 22.99 -54.59
C ALA A 11 -8.31 21.77 -53.84
N ALA A 12 -7.04 21.87 -53.50
CA ALA A 12 -6.34 20.98 -52.62
C ALA A 12 -6.74 21.26 -51.16
N SER A 13 -6.91 20.21 -50.36
CA SER A 13 -6.37 20.11 -48.99
C SER A 13 -6.75 18.76 -48.40
N GLY A 14 -5.77 17.87 -48.35
CA GLY A 14 -5.86 16.64 -47.57
C GLY A 14 -5.96 16.99 -46.09
N GLY A 15 -7.17 16.90 -45.54
CA GLY A 15 -7.39 16.82 -44.10
C GLY A 15 -7.30 15.36 -43.67
N LEU A 16 -6.11 14.92 -43.26
CA LEU A 16 -5.94 13.65 -42.59
C LEU A 16 -6.62 13.76 -41.21
N LEU A 17 -7.71 13.02 -41.03
CA LEU A 17 -8.48 12.94 -39.79
C LEU A 17 -7.58 12.43 -38.64
N LEU A 18 -7.10 13.36 -37.81
CA LEU A 18 -6.50 13.11 -36.50
C LEU A 18 -7.57 12.68 -35.49
N GLN A 19 -8.16 11.50 -35.70
CA GLN A 19 -9.02 10.86 -34.69
C GLN A 19 -8.38 9.56 -34.21
N GLY A 20 -8.08 9.53 -32.90
CA GLY A 20 -7.32 8.48 -32.22
C GLY A 20 -5.90 8.98 -31.96
N ILE A 21 -5.49 9.34 -30.75
CA ILE A 21 -5.46 8.52 -29.55
C ILE A 21 -5.66 9.45 -28.33
N PHE A 22 -6.88 9.55 -27.83
CA PHE A 22 -7.14 9.83 -26.42
C PHE A 22 -8.01 8.69 -25.92
N ALA A 23 -7.41 7.50 -25.82
CA ALA A 23 -7.95 6.46 -24.97
C ALA A 23 -7.92 7.04 -23.55
N ARG A 24 -9.07 7.56 -23.12
CA ARG A 24 -9.33 7.87 -21.73
C ARG A 24 -9.15 6.53 -21.02
N ALA A 25 -8.07 6.40 -20.25
CA ALA A 25 -7.96 5.30 -19.31
C ALA A 25 -9.15 5.44 -18.37
N GLU A 26 -10.22 4.68 -18.63
CA GLU A 26 -11.22 4.38 -17.64
C GLU A 26 -10.45 3.68 -16.54
N GLY A 27 -10.15 4.44 -15.49
CA GLY A 27 -9.41 3.95 -14.35
C GLY A 27 -10.20 2.80 -13.77
N GLU A 28 -9.70 1.59 -13.98
CA GLU A 28 -9.95 0.45 -13.13
C GLU A 28 -9.88 0.95 -11.69
N THR A 29 -11.02 0.98 -11.01
CA THR A 29 -11.05 1.30 -9.59
C THR A 29 -10.34 0.15 -8.92
N ASP A 30 -9.02 0.25 -8.80
CA ASP A 30 -8.23 -0.64 -7.97
C ASP A 30 -8.75 -0.46 -6.54
N GLU A 31 -9.77 -1.25 -6.21
CA GLU A 31 -10.31 -1.52 -4.88
C GLU A 31 -9.25 -2.29 -4.09
N GLY A 32 -8.05 -1.71 -4.01
CA GLY A 32 -7.01 -2.14 -3.11
C GLY A 32 -7.56 -2.16 -1.68
N PRO A 33 -6.87 -2.86 -0.77
CA PRO A 33 -7.32 -2.98 0.62
C PRO A 33 -7.68 -1.61 1.22
N LEU A 34 -8.84 -1.54 1.87
CA LEU A 34 -9.38 -0.33 2.51
C LEU A 34 -9.54 0.83 1.51
N PRO A 35 -10.49 0.73 0.56
CA PRO A 35 -10.69 1.74 -0.50
C PRO A 35 -11.16 3.10 0.06
N HIS A 36 -11.82 3.09 1.23
CA HIS A 36 -12.27 4.30 1.93
C HIS A 36 -11.12 5.11 2.52
N ILE A 37 -9.91 4.53 2.64
CA ILE A 37 -8.73 5.28 3.09
C ILE A 37 -8.01 5.82 1.86
N ALA A 38 -8.16 7.13 1.66
CA ALA A 38 -7.52 7.86 0.58
C ALA A 38 -6.05 7.44 0.41
N ARG A 39 -5.63 7.17 -0.83
CA ARG A 39 -4.22 7.02 -1.18
C ARG A 39 -3.52 8.32 -0.77
N GLY A 40 -2.66 8.26 0.24
CA GLY A 40 -2.09 9.46 0.82
C GLY A 40 -0.87 9.14 1.66
N GLY A 41 0.02 10.13 1.74
CA GLY A 41 1.22 10.13 2.56
C GLY A 41 2.28 9.13 2.08
N LEU A 42 3.39 9.64 1.59
CA LEU A 42 4.59 8.83 1.45
C LEU A 42 4.99 8.31 2.83
N ILE A 43 5.23 7.01 2.96
CA ILE A 43 5.81 6.43 4.16
C ILE A 43 7.30 6.75 4.16
N ARG A 44 7.80 7.38 5.22
CA ARG A 44 9.23 7.68 5.33
C ARG A 44 10.03 6.46 5.80
N PRO A 45 11.33 6.38 5.47
CA PRO A 45 12.22 5.37 6.03
C PRO A 45 12.20 5.35 7.57
N PRO A 46 12.62 4.24 8.20
CA PRO A 46 12.66 4.15 9.66
C PRO A 46 13.52 5.27 10.25
N GLY A 47 13.19 5.71 11.46
CA GLY A 47 13.94 6.77 12.16
C GLY A 47 13.76 8.18 11.59
N ALA A 48 12.91 8.40 10.59
CA ALA A 48 12.62 9.75 10.11
C ALA A 48 12.09 10.65 11.23
N LEU A 49 12.60 11.89 11.27
CA LEU A 49 12.06 12.94 12.13
C LEU A 49 10.63 13.31 11.72
N SER A 50 10.01 14.21 12.49
CA SER A 50 8.75 14.83 12.09
C SER A 50 8.87 15.41 10.68
N GLU A 51 7.79 15.39 9.89
CA GLU A 51 7.86 15.73 8.45
C GLU A 51 8.52 17.10 8.18
N GLY A 52 8.26 18.10 9.03
CA GLY A 52 8.90 19.42 8.93
C GLY A 52 10.41 19.37 9.15
N GLU A 53 10.86 18.74 10.23
CA GLU A 53 12.28 18.62 10.56
C GLU A 53 13.03 17.70 9.60
N PHE A 54 12.39 16.60 9.18
CA PHE A 54 12.92 15.69 8.18
C PHE A 54 13.20 16.43 6.88
N ARG A 55 12.24 17.23 6.38
CA ARG A 55 12.43 18.03 5.16
C ARG A 55 13.49 19.11 5.33
N ALA A 56 13.62 19.71 6.51
CA ALA A 56 14.64 20.72 6.78
C ALA A 56 16.07 20.14 6.80
N LYS A 57 16.24 18.88 7.23
CA LYS A 57 17.56 18.23 7.35
C LYS A 57 17.92 17.33 6.17
N CYS A 58 16.96 16.83 5.41
CA CYS A 58 17.22 15.94 4.28
C CYS A 58 17.84 16.73 3.12
N ILE A 59 19.09 16.41 2.79
CA ILE A 59 19.84 17.02 1.67
C ILE A 59 19.79 16.18 0.39
N SER A 60 18.88 15.21 0.30
CA SER A 60 18.66 14.39 -0.90
C SER A 60 19.90 13.61 -1.37
N CYS A 61 20.81 13.25 -0.45
CA CYS A 61 22.09 12.59 -0.77
C CYS A 61 21.97 11.14 -1.27
N GLY A 62 20.81 10.48 -1.13
CA GLY A 62 20.60 9.11 -1.59
C GLY A 62 21.28 8.00 -0.78
N VAL A 63 22.04 8.32 0.28
CA VAL A 63 22.76 7.31 1.11
C VAL A 63 21.81 6.24 1.66
N CYS A 64 20.63 6.64 2.14
CA CYS A 64 19.62 5.70 2.65
C CYS A 64 19.16 4.69 1.58
N VAL A 65 19.01 5.12 0.32
CA VAL A 65 18.63 4.26 -0.81
C VAL A 65 19.75 3.26 -1.10
N ASN A 66 20.98 3.74 -1.23
CA ASN A 66 22.13 2.89 -1.53
C ASN A 66 22.34 1.81 -0.45
N VAL A 67 22.30 2.22 0.82
CA VAL A 67 22.43 1.27 1.94
C VAL A 67 21.28 0.26 1.94
N CYS A 68 20.03 0.68 1.68
CA CYS A 68 18.90 -0.24 1.61
C CYS A 68 19.03 -1.26 0.46
N HIS A 69 19.59 -0.84 -0.68
CA HIS A 69 19.92 -1.72 -1.79
C HIS A 69 21.03 -2.73 -1.44
N ILE A 70 22.11 -2.28 -0.79
CA ILE A 70 23.20 -3.15 -0.31
C ILE A 70 22.66 -4.20 0.67
N MET A 71 21.75 -3.80 1.56
CA MET A 71 21.06 -4.70 2.50
C MET A 71 20.01 -5.61 1.85
N LYS A 72 19.87 -5.57 0.52
CA LYS A 72 18.98 -6.43 -0.29
C LYS A 72 17.47 -6.28 -0.01
N TYR A 73 17.06 -5.26 0.73
CA TYR A 73 15.64 -4.94 0.89
C TYR A 73 15.12 -4.06 -0.25
N ASP A 74 15.97 -3.14 -0.75
CA ASP A 74 15.63 -2.20 -1.84
C ASP A 74 14.29 -1.47 -1.62
N ALA A 75 13.94 -1.22 -0.36
CA ALA A 75 12.63 -0.70 0.05
C ALA A 75 12.49 0.81 -0.10
N ILE A 76 13.57 1.55 -0.38
CA ILE A 76 13.57 3.02 -0.39
C ILE A 76 13.76 3.53 -1.82
N ALA A 77 12.93 4.49 -2.24
CA ALA A 77 13.10 5.26 -3.47
C ALA A 77 13.15 6.76 -3.17
N ILE A 78 13.62 7.56 -4.12
CA ILE A 78 13.55 9.02 -4.07
C ILE A 78 12.33 9.48 -4.86
N ALA A 79 11.51 10.35 -4.26
CA ALA A 79 10.37 10.93 -4.95
C ALA A 79 10.83 11.83 -6.11
N GLY A 80 10.32 11.53 -7.31
CA GLY A 80 10.62 12.25 -8.55
C GLY A 80 9.64 13.39 -8.85
N LEU A 81 9.64 13.87 -10.10
CA LEU A 81 8.86 15.04 -10.54
C LEU A 81 7.34 14.85 -10.46
N GLY A 82 6.85 13.61 -10.44
CA GLY A 82 5.42 13.31 -10.27
C GLY A 82 4.84 13.70 -8.90
N ASP A 83 5.70 13.93 -7.90
CA ASP A 83 5.32 14.45 -6.59
C ASP A 83 6.24 15.63 -6.22
N ILE A 84 5.93 16.80 -6.80
CA ILE A 84 6.75 18.01 -6.64
C ILE A 84 6.89 18.43 -5.17
N ARG A 85 5.92 18.08 -4.31
CA ARG A 85 5.96 18.42 -2.88
C ARG A 85 7.01 17.60 -2.13
N ASN A 86 7.26 16.37 -2.58
CA ASN A 86 8.21 15.45 -1.98
C ASN A 86 9.49 15.28 -2.81
N PHE A 87 9.64 16.00 -3.91
CA PHE A 87 10.78 15.90 -4.80
C PHE A 87 12.12 15.83 -4.06
N GLY A 88 12.94 14.84 -4.41
CA GLY A 88 14.28 14.64 -3.83
C GLY A 88 14.29 13.96 -2.46
N THR A 89 13.14 13.76 -1.82
CA THR A 89 13.09 13.13 -0.49
C THR A 89 12.83 11.62 -0.58
N PRO A 90 13.44 10.80 0.30
CA PRO A 90 13.24 9.35 0.29
C PRO A 90 11.88 8.94 0.86
N TYR A 91 11.34 7.87 0.31
CA TYR A 91 10.11 7.21 0.75
C TYR A 91 10.21 5.68 0.60
N ILE A 92 9.36 4.94 1.32
CA ILE A 92 9.23 3.50 1.17
C ILE A 92 8.41 3.18 -0.09
N LYS A 93 8.97 2.36 -0.98
CA LYS A 93 8.32 1.83 -2.18
C LYS A 93 7.07 1.02 -1.82
N ASP A 94 6.40 0.47 -2.84
CA ASP A 94 5.28 -0.44 -2.61
C ASP A 94 5.73 -1.63 -1.74
N MET A 95 5.14 -1.72 -0.55
CA MET A 95 5.49 -2.73 0.46
C MET A 95 5.02 -4.14 0.07
N ARG A 96 4.15 -4.26 -0.95
CA ARG A 96 3.76 -5.54 -1.55
C ARG A 96 4.94 -6.22 -2.22
N ASP A 97 5.88 -5.45 -2.77
CA ASP A 97 7.06 -5.99 -3.44
C ASP A 97 8.34 -5.75 -2.65
N PHE A 98 8.47 -4.55 -2.08
CA PHE A 98 9.69 -4.05 -1.42
C PHE A 98 9.40 -3.58 0.02
N PRO A 99 8.98 -4.48 0.94
CA PRO A 99 8.77 -4.11 2.33
C PRO A 99 10.09 -3.71 3.01
N CYS A 100 10.01 -2.85 4.03
CA CYS A 100 11.17 -2.53 4.85
C CYS A 100 11.48 -3.69 5.80
N GLY A 101 12.69 -4.25 5.73
CA GLY A 101 13.14 -5.29 6.66
C GLY A 101 13.46 -4.83 8.08
N LEU A 102 13.34 -3.53 8.36
CA LEU A 102 13.63 -2.92 9.67
C LEU A 102 15.04 -3.28 10.19
N CYS A 103 16.05 -3.34 9.30
CA CYS A 103 17.43 -3.63 9.66
C CYS A 103 18.14 -2.45 10.36
N MET A 104 17.58 -1.24 10.25
CA MET A 104 18.08 -0.01 10.87
C MET A 104 19.45 0.50 10.36
N GLU A 105 19.87 0.07 9.17
CA GLU A 105 21.10 0.58 8.54
C GLU A 105 20.93 1.96 7.90
N CYS A 106 19.79 2.27 7.29
CA CYS A 106 19.60 3.59 6.67
C CYS A 106 19.65 4.78 7.65
N PRO A 107 19.12 4.71 8.90
CA PRO A 107 19.25 5.80 9.87
C PRO A 107 20.64 5.86 10.48
N ALA A 108 21.33 4.72 10.52
CA ALA A 108 22.72 4.63 10.97
C ALA A 108 23.70 5.38 10.06
N GLN A 109 23.39 5.48 8.77
CA GLN A 109 24.26 6.11 7.77
C GLN A 109 23.78 7.50 7.33
N CYS A 110 22.73 8.06 7.93
CA CYS A 110 22.22 9.38 7.55
C CYS A 110 23.15 10.50 8.05
N PRO A 111 23.82 11.25 7.16
CA PRO A 111 24.85 12.21 7.57
C PRO A 111 24.27 13.46 8.25
N THR A 112 23.02 13.82 7.96
CA THR A 112 22.38 15.04 8.48
C THR A 112 21.48 14.79 9.69
N GLY A 113 21.28 13.53 10.06
CA GLY A 113 20.32 13.15 11.10
C GLY A 113 18.86 13.42 10.72
N ALA A 114 18.52 13.51 9.43
CA ALA A 114 17.12 13.49 8.98
C ALA A 114 16.46 12.14 9.32
N LEU A 115 17.22 11.05 9.26
CA LEU A 115 16.90 9.75 9.84
C LEU A 115 17.79 9.56 11.08
N VAL A 116 17.17 9.29 12.23
CA VAL A 116 17.84 9.17 13.53
C VAL A 116 17.93 7.70 13.95
N ARG A 117 19.11 7.28 14.42
CA ARG A 117 19.28 5.98 15.09
C ARG A 117 18.32 5.87 16.27
N THR A 118 17.41 4.91 16.17
CA THR A 118 16.31 4.71 17.12
C THR A 118 16.13 3.20 17.31
N GLU A 119 15.72 2.76 18.50
CA GLU A 119 15.32 1.36 18.72
C GLU A 119 14.15 0.98 17.82
N LYS A 120 14.09 -0.28 17.36
CA LYS A 120 13.04 -0.76 16.45
C LYS A 120 11.64 -0.48 16.99
N GLU A 121 11.42 -0.68 18.29
CA GLU A 121 10.19 -0.42 19.04
C GLU A 121 9.73 1.03 19.01
N LYS A 122 10.65 1.97 18.81
CA LYS A 122 10.39 3.42 18.81
C LYS A 122 10.24 3.97 17.40
N VAL A 123 10.46 3.16 16.36
CA VAL A 123 10.22 3.54 14.96
C VAL A 123 8.74 3.81 14.71
N ARG A 124 8.43 4.88 13.97
CA ARG A 124 7.06 5.29 13.61
C ARG A 124 6.99 5.65 12.13
N MET A 125 7.13 4.68 11.23
CA MET A 125 7.03 4.92 9.78
C MET A 125 5.57 5.10 9.35
N GLY A 126 4.70 4.26 9.89
CA GLY A 126 3.29 4.21 9.57
C GLY A 126 2.58 3.16 10.42
N MET A 127 1.34 2.84 10.07
CA MET A 127 0.50 1.86 10.75
C MET A 127 -0.13 0.93 9.73
N ALA A 128 -0.05 -0.37 9.98
CA ALA A 128 -0.74 -1.36 9.16
C ALA A 128 -2.19 -1.50 9.60
N LEU A 129 -3.10 -1.56 8.63
CA LEU A 129 -4.53 -1.83 8.79
C LEU A 129 -4.90 -3.05 7.95
N ILE A 130 -5.84 -3.84 8.45
CA ILE A 130 -6.34 -5.03 7.78
C ILE A 130 -7.70 -4.70 7.16
N ASP A 131 -7.88 -5.02 5.88
CA ASP A 131 -9.21 -5.06 5.28
C ASP A 131 -9.96 -6.30 5.79
N LEU A 132 -10.93 -6.07 6.66
CA LEU A 132 -11.68 -7.13 7.34
C LEU A 132 -12.55 -7.93 6.36
N SER A 133 -12.91 -7.33 5.22
CA SER A 133 -13.69 -7.99 4.16
C SER A 133 -12.84 -8.91 3.27
N LEU A 134 -11.52 -8.75 3.27
CA LEU A 134 -10.60 -9.53 2.43
C LEU A 134 -9.68 -10.46 3.22
N CYS A 135 -9.49 -10.20 4.53
CA CYS A 135 -8.59 -10.99 5.36
C CYS A 135 -9.13 -12.40 5.59
N PHE A 136 -8.33 -13.42 5.27
CA PHE A 136 -8.69 -14.83 5.50
C PHE A 136 -9.07 -15.13 6.96
N GLY A 137 -8.35 -14.56 7.93
CA GLY A 137 -8.67 -14.70 9.37
C GLY A 137 -10.03 -14.11 9.79
N TRP A 138 -10.49 -13.08 9.06
CA TRP A 138 -11.80 -12.48 9.25
C TRP A 138 -12.90 -13.14 8.40
N ASN A 139 -12.56 -14.11 7.55
CA ASN A 139 -13.48 -14.72 6.59
C ASN A 139 -13.44 -16.25 6.64
N GLY A 140 -13.26 -16.82 7.84
CA GLY A 140 -13.46 -18.24 8.12
C GLY A 140 -12.25 -19.16 7.96
N ASP A 141 -11.06 -18.62 7.69
CA ASP A 141 -9.81 -19.39 7.62
C ASP A 141 -8.89 -19.09 8.81
N VAL A 142 -7.98 -20.01 9.15
CA VAL A 142 -6.98 -19.81 10.22
C VAL A 142 -5.69 -19.29 9.60
N CYS A 143 -5.56 -17.96 9.54
CA CYS A 143 -4.41 -17.29 8.93
C CYS A 143 -3.54 -16.56 9.96
N LEU A 144 -2.23 -16.85 9.94
CA LEU A 144 -1.22 -16.26 10.83
C LEU A 144 -0.03 -15.67 10.05
N SER A 145 -0.15 -15.51 8.73
CA SER A 145 0.99 -15.11 7.89
C SER A 145 1.55 -13.74 8.27
N CYS A 146 0.67 -12.77 8.56
CA CYS A 146 1.09 -11.43 8.96
C CYS A 146 1.79 -11.38 10.32
N SER A 147 1.34 -12.18 11.29
CA SER A 147 1.95 -12.24 12.63
C SER A 147 3.28 -12.99 12.63
N LYS A 148 3.38 -14.09 11.87
CA LYS A 148 4.63 -14.82 11.65
C LYS A 148 5.69 -13.98 10.94
N ALA A 149 5.27 -13.13 10.00
CA ALA A 149 6.17 -12.25 9.26
C ALA A 149 6.63 -11.01 10.04
N CYS A 150 5.99 -10.70 11.18
CA CYS A 150 6.25 -9.45 11.89
C CYS A 150 7.58 -9.49 12.66
N PRO A 151 8.54 -8.58 12.38
CA PRO A 151 9.83 -8.57 13.08
C PRO A 151 9.71 -8.08 14.53
N MET A 152 8.59 -7.44 14.88
CA MET A 152 8.29 -7.01 16.24
C MET A 152 7.65 -8.14 17.08
N GLY A 153 7.35 -9.29 16.47
CA GLY A 153 6.71 -10.43 17.13
C GLY A 153 5.24 -10.22 17.48
N ALA A 154 4.71 -11.15 18.28
CA ALA A 154 3.28 -11.25 18.59
C ALA A 154 2.70 -10.02 19.33
N LYS A 155 3.51 -9.20 20.00
CA LYS A 155 3.06 -8.02 20.77
C LYS A 155 2.31 -6.97 19.92
N VAL A 156 2.47 -7.01 18.60
CA VAL A 156 1.79 -6.11 17.64
C VAL A 156 0.38 -6.58 17.29
N PHE A 157 0.03 -7.83 17.62
CA PHE A 157 -1.24 -8.44 17.25
C PHE A 157 -2.07 -8.74 18.47
N ASP A 158 -3.32 -8.31 18.46
CA ASP A 158 -4.36 -8.82 19.34
C ASP A 158 -5.23 -9.77 18.51
N PHE A 159 -5.47 -10.97 19.05
CA PHE A 159 -6.29 -11.99 18.38
C PHE A 159 -7.61 -12.13 19.11
N TYR A 160 -8.70 -11.87 18.39
CA TYR A 160 -10.04 -12.21 18.83
C TYR A 160 -10.32 -13.63 18.34
N ASN A 161 -10.55 -14.56 19.26
CA ASN A 161 -10.86 -15.94 18.92
C ASN A 161 -12.36 -16.16 19.10
N GLY A 162 -12.97 -16.82 18.12
CA GLY A 162 -14.37 -17.23 18.18
C GLY A 162 -14.60 -18.45 17.31
N GLU A 163 -15.87 -18.76 17.05
CA GLU A 163 -16.28 -19.88 16.20
C GLU A 163 -15.75 -19.77 14.76
N TRP A 164 -15.38 -18.55 14.35
CA TRP A 164 -14.90 -18.21 13.00
C TRP A 164 -13.37 -18.24 12.86
N GLY A 165 -12.66 -18.80 13.85
CA GLY A 165 -11.20 -18.88 13.86
C GLY A 165 -10.54 -17.72 14.59
N ASN A 166 -9.32 -17.36 14.17
CA ASN A 166 -8.52 -16.32 14.78
C ASN A 166 -8.59 -15.02 13.97
N GLN A 167 -9.23 -13.98 14.53
CA GLN A 167 -9.36 -12.67 13.90
C GLN A 167 -8.24 -11.74 14.37
N PRO A 168 -7.25 -11.42 13.50
CA PRO A 168 -6.15 -10.54 13.87
C PRO A 168 -6.55 -9.06 13.88
N TYR A 169 -6.08 -8.33 14.88
CA TYR A 169 -6.05 -6.87 14.94
C TYR A 169 -4.61 -6.40 15.14
N ILE A 170 -4.16 -5.43 14.33
CA ILE A 170 -2.83 -4.83 14.47
C ILE A 170 -2.93 -3.59 15.37
N ASN A 171 -2.27 -3.64 16.52
CA ASN A 171 -2.29 -2.55 17.51
C ASN A 171 -1.17 -1.51 17.29
N GLU A 172 -1.17 -0.47 18.11
CA GLU A 172 -0.27 0.70 18.04
C GLU A 172 1.21 0.41 18.27
N ARG A 173 1.58 -0.85 18.60
CA ARG A 173 2.98 -1.27 18.60
C ARG A 173 3.52 -1.53 17.19
N CYS A 174 2.66 -1.49 16.18
CA CYS A 174 3.06 -1.52 14.78
C CYS A 174 3.99 -0.34 14.44
N VAL A 175 5.03 -0.61 13.68
CA VAL A 175 6.03 0.39 13.27
C VAL A 175 5.89 0.79 11.79
N GLY A 176 5.03 0.10 11.04
CA GLY A 176 4.76 0.40 9.63
C GLY A 176 5.78 -0.13 8.63
N CYS A 177 6.48 -1.24 8.93
CA CYS A 177 7.52 -1.79 8.07
C CYS A 177 7.01 -2.45 6.77
N GLY A 178 5.76 -2.94 6.76
CA GLY A 178 5.13 -3.50 5.55
C GLY A 178 5.37 -4.97 5.29
N LEU A 179 6.16 -5.69 6.11
CA LEU A 179 6.36 -7.14 5.92
C LEU A 179 5.04 -7.92 5.92
N CYS A 180 4.08 -7.54 6.75
CA CYS A 180 2.74 -8.14 6.74
C CYS A 180 1.98 -7.94 5.42
N VAL A 181 2.27 -6.87 4.66
CA VAL A 181 1.72 -6.65 3.32
C VAL A 181 2.30 -7.66 2.33
N LYS A 182 3.64 -7.82 2.30
CA LYS A 182 4.34 -8.80 1.44
C LYS A 182 3.97 -10.25 1.77
N TYR A 183 3.80 -10.59 3.05
CA TYR A 183 3.49 -11.97 3.44
C TYR A 183 1.99 -12.27 3.54
N CYS A 184 1.12 -11.32 3.21
CA CYS A 184 -0.28 -11.61 3.04
C CYS A 184 -0.46 -12.55 1.84
N PRO A 185 -1.12 -13.71 2.01
CA PRO A 185 -1.28 -14.68 0.92
C PRO A 185 -2.41 -14.35 -0.06
N LEU A 186 -3.19 -13.29 0.18
CA LEU A 186 -4.21 -12.82 -0.77
C LEU A 186 -3.52 -12.08 -1.94
N GLY A 187 -3.96 -12.30 -3.17
CA GLY A 187 -3.52 -11.51 -4.33
C GLY A 187 -3.77 -10.02 -4.09
N GLY A 188 -2.71 -9.21 -4.19
CA GLY A 188 -2.72 -7.77 -3.88
C GLY A 188 -2.59 -7.40 -2.40
N SER A 189 -2.70 -8.34 -1.44
CA SER A 189 -2.73 -8.13 0.03
C SER A 189 -4.06 -7.60 0.58
N ALA A 190 -4.49 -8.18 1.72
CA ALA A 190 -5.57 -7.65 2.55
C ALA A 190 -5.09 -6.59 3.56
N ILE A 191 -3.81 -6.25 3.55
CA ILE A 191 -3.17 -5.35 4.51
C ILE A 191 -2.61 -4.15 3.78
N LYS A 192 -2.82 -2.96 4.34
CA LYS A 192 -2.29 -1.69 3.84
C LYS A 192 -1.57 -0.96 4.96
N VAL A 193 -0.42 -0.38 4.67
CA VAL A 193 0.25 0.55 5.59
C VAL A 193 -0.11 1.98 5.21
N VAL A 194 -0.49 2.77 6.21
CA VAL A 194 -0.89 4.16 6.06
C VAL A 194 -0.06 5.05 7.00
N SER A 195 0.02 6.34 6.70
CA SER A 195 0.70 7.29 7.60
C SER A 195 0.00 7.35 8.96
N GLY A 196 0.72 7.75 10.01
CA GLY A 196 0.11 7.92 11.34
C GLY A 196 -1.07 8.91 11.35
N LYS A 197 -1.07 9.92 10.47
CA LYS A 197 -2.19 10.85 10.30
C LYS A 197 -3.43 10.14 9.76
N GLN A 198 -3.28 9.35 8.70
CA GLN A 198 -4.38 8.58 8.12
C GLN A 198 -4.90 7.52 9.09
N TYR A 199 -4.01 6.83 9.81
CA TYR A 199 -4.42 5.87 10.83
C TYR A 199 -5.32 6.52 11.88
N ARG A 200 -4.92 7.68 12.44
CA ARG A 200 -5.75 8.39 13.42
C ARG A 200 -7.12 8.80 12.87
N ALA A 201 -7.19 9.17 11.60
CA ALA A 201 -8.45 9.52 10.95
C ALA A 201 -9.34 8.29 10.69
N ALA A 202 -8.76 7.15 10.27
CA ALA A 202 -9.49 5.93 9.93
C ALA A 202 -9.86 5.08 11.17
N LYS A 203 -9.08 5.17 12.26
CA LYS A 203 -9.18 4.29 13.42
C LYS A 203 -10.60 4.20 14.02
N PRO A 204 -11.35 5.30 14.24
CA PRO A 204 -12.68 5.20 14.84
C PRO A 204 -13.63 4.30 14.05
N GLY A 205 -13.76 4.55 12.73
CA GLY A 205 -14.61 3.74 11.85
C GLY A 205 -14.09 2.32 11.68
N TYR A 206 -12.77 2.14 11.58
CA TYR A 206 -12.16 0.81 11.51
C TYR A 206 -12.46 -0.05 12.76
N VAL A 207 -12.38 0.55 13.95
CA VAL A 207 -12.67 -0.16 15.22
C VAL A 207 -14.18 -0.42 15.36
N GLU A 208 -15.03 0.48 14.89
CA GLU A 208 -16.48 0.27 14.85
C GLU A 208 -16.86 -0.88 13.92
N GLU A 209 -16.31 -0.92 12.70
CA GLU A 209 -16.48 -2.02 11.75
C GLU A 209 -16.06 -3.35 12.37
N MET A 210 -14.86 -3.39 12.97
CA MET A 210 -14.33 -4.57 13.66
C MET A 210 -15.27 -5.06 14.77
N ARG A 211 -15.75 -4.15 15.62
CA ARG A 211 -16.68 -4.50 16.71
C ARG A 211 -18.01 -4.98 16.17
N GLY A 212 -18.52 -4.37 15.10
CA GLY A 212 -19.73 -4.82 14.42
C GLY A 212 -19.60 -6.26 13.93
N LEU A 213 -18.49 -6.59 13.27
CA LEU A 213 -18.21 -7.96 12.80
C LEU A 213 -18.08 -8.98 13.93
N LEU A 214 -17.49 -8.58 15.07
CA LEU A 214 -17.38 -9.44 16.26
C LEU A 214 -18.71 -9.63 16.99
N ALA A 215 -19.64 -8.69 16.87
CA ALA A 215 -20.95 -8.74 17.51
C ALA A 215 -22.03 -9.43 16.65
N MET A 216 -21.74 -9.75 15.39
CA MET A 216 -22.67 -10.45 14.50
C MET A 216 -23.04 -11.83 15.03
N THR A 217 -24.30 -12.21 14.84
CA THR A 217 -24.74 -13.59 14.99
C THR A 217 -24.07 -14.50 13.95
N GLY A 218 -24.06 -15.81 14.21
CA GLY A 218 -23.49 -16.79 13.27
C GLY A 218 -24.12 -16.71 11.86
N GLU A 219 -25.43 -16.49 11.76
CA GLU A 219 -26.15 -16.39 10.48
C GLU A 219 -25.77 -15.11 9.71
N GLU A 220 -25.74 -13.95 10.38
CA GLU A 220 -25.31 -12.69 9.78
C GLU A 220 -23.85 -12.77 9.31
N ARG A 221 -23.00 -13.40 10.14
CA ARG A 221 -21.59 -13.61 9.83
C ARG A 221 -21.40 -14.52 8.63
N TYR A 222 -22.18 -15.61 8.55
CA TYR A 222 -22.18 -16.53 7.41
C TYR A 222 -22.58 -15.81 6.12
N ALA A 223 -23.65 -15.02 6.15
CA ALA A 223 -24.10 -14.24 5.00
C ALA A 223 -23.04 -13.21 4.55
N ALA A 224 -22.38 -12.53 5.49
CA ALA A 224 -21.30 -11.61 5.17
C ALA A 224 -20.09 -12.32 4.52
N VAL A 225 -19.63 -13.42 5.11
CA VAL A 225 -18.46 -14.16 4.62
C VAL A 225 -18.74 -14.82 3.28
N TYR A 226 -19.74 -15.70 3.20
CA TYR A 226 -19.98 -16.52 2.02
C TYR A 226 -20.81 -15.82 0.94
N GLY A 227 -21.68 -14.89 1.34
CA GLY A 227 -22.54 -14.16 0.40
C GLY A 227 -21.91 -12.91 -0.21
N ARG A 228 -20.96 -12.26 0.50
CA ARG A 228 -20.37 -10.98 0.06
C ARG A 228 -18.87 -11.03 -0.11
N ASN A 229 -18.14 -11.54 0.87
CA ASN A 229 -16.69 -11.41 0.92
C ASN A 229 -15.96 -12.47 0.10
N LEU A 230 -16.40 -13.74 0.18
CA LEU A 230 -15.75 -14.87 -0.47
C LEU A 230 -15.62 -14.70 -2.00
N PRO A 231 -16.64 -14.23 -2.74
CA PRO A 231 -16.47 -13.96 -4.18
C PRO A 231 -15.32 -12.99 -4.49
N ARG A 232 -15.20 -11.89 -3.73
CA ARG A 232 -14.12 -10.89 -3.89
C ARG A 232 -12.75 -11.46 -3.52
N ILE A 233 -12.71 -12.31 -2.50
CA ILE A 233 -11.50 -13.03 -2.10
C ILE A 233 -11.05 -14.00 -3.21
N MET A 234 -11.99 -14.76 -3.79
CA MET A 234 -11.70 -15.72 -4.84
C MET A 234 -11.23 -15.03 -6.13
N GLU A 235 -11.83 -13.89 -6.48
CA GLU A 235 -11.41 -13.06 -7.62
C GLU A 235 -9.97 -12.58 -7.48
N LYS A 236 -9.57 -12.12 -6.28
CA LYS A 236 -8.18 -11.73 -6.00
C LYS A 236 -7.22 -12.91 -5.97
N GLY A 237 -7.69 -14.12 -5.67
CA GLY A 237 -6.89 -15.34 -5.62
C GLY A 237 -5.93 -15.42 -4.43
N ARG A 238 -5.26 -16.58 -4.32
CA ARG A 238 -4.18 -16.82 -3.33
C ARG A 238 -2.85 -16.81 -4.05
N LEU A 239 -1.87 -16.13 -3.47
CA LEU A 239 -0.49 -16.18 -3.96
C LEU A 239 0.07 -17.59 -3.82
N VAL A 240 0.59 -18.13 -4.91
CA VAL A 240 1.32 -19.39 -4.91
C VAL A 240 2.80 -19.13 -4.70
N GLU A 241 3.53 -20.12 -4.18
CA GLU A 241 4.93 -19.99 -3.73
C GLU A 241 5.88 -19.40 -4.79
N ARG A 242 5.55 -19.56 -6.08
CA ARG A 242 6.29 -19.02 -7.25
C ARG A 242 6.15 -17.50 -7.45
N GLU A 243 5.25 -16.84 -6.73
CA GLU A 243 4.96 -15.39 -6.82
C GLU A 243 5.63 -14.57 -5.70
N TYR A 244 6.26 -15.23 -4.72
CA TYR A 244 7.18 -14.59 -3.79
C TYR A 244 8.54 -14.37 -4.47
N ARG A 245 8.57 -13.49 -5.48
CA ARG A 245 9.84 -12.93 -5.98
C ARG A 245 10.36 -11.83 -5.05
#